data_AF-A0A935FC92-F1
#
_entry.id   AF-A0A935FC92-F1
#
_cell.length_a   1.000
_cell.length_b   1.000
_cell.length_c   1.000
_cell.angle_alpha   90.00
_cell.angle_beta   90.00
_cell.angle_gamma   90.00
#
_symmetry.space_group_name_H-M   'P 1'
#
loop_
_entity.id
_entity.type
_entity.pdbx_description
1 polymer ?
#
loop_
_entity_poly.entity_id
_entity_poly.type
_entity_poly.pdbx_seq_one_letter_code
_entity_poly.pdbx_strand_id
1 'polypeptide(L)'
;MKTPVPAVWLLANLFHPVILMIWFDDWGFTFKSEDISIALMIFIYAMLFSLPSLLLGFLTEYIITKTVADITNRYLFWLFLSPLVALLNWVLVAVMFDGGVRWMELSLAIPSMIAVILASLIRYASFLKQESTTEKNEHESEPTL
;
A
#
# COMPACT_ATOMS: atom_id res chain seq x y z
N MET A 1 11.82 -8.44 11.02
CA MET A 1 10.59 -8.77 10.26
C MET A 1 10.87 -8.54 8.78
N LYS A 2 10.47 -9.47 7.90
CA LYS A 2 10.53 -9.22 6.44
C LYS A 2 9.54 -8.08 6.13
N THR A 3 9.97 -7.06 5.40
CA THR A 3 9.12 -5.93 5.03
C THR A 3 8.02 -6.43 4.06
N PRO A 4 6.73 -6.40 4.43
CA PRO A 4 5.66 -6.90 3.55
C PRO A 4 5.37 -5.96 2.37
N VAL A 5 5.92 -4.74 2.41
CA VAL A 5 5.64 -3.64 1.47
C VAL A 5 5.81 -4.02 -0.01
N PRO A 6 6.95 -4.60 -0.47
CA PRO A 6 7.10 -4.94 -1.88
C PRO A 6 6.20 -6.10 -2.33
N ALA A 7 5.91 -7.06 -1.44
CA ALA A 7 5.02 -8.18 -1.76
C ALA A 7 3.56 -7.73 -1.88
N VAL A 8 3.09 -6.89 -0.95
CA VAL A 8 1.73 -6.32 -0.96
C VAL A 8 1.55 -5.37 -2.14
N TRP A 9 2.59 -4.58 -2.48
CA TRP A 9 2.60 -3.73 -3.66
C TRP A 9 2.51 -4.53 -4.96
N LEU A 10 3.25 -5.62 -5.10
CA LEU A 10 3.19 -6.49 -6.28
C LEU A 10 1.81 -7.12 -6.41
N LEU A 11 1.25 -7.60 -5.29
CA LEU A 11 -0.08 -8.20 -5.24
C LEU A 11 -1.14 -7.19 -5.70
N ALA A 12 -1.13 -5.97 -5.17
CA ALA A 12 -2.10 -4.93 -5.54
C ALA A 12 -2.02 -4.55 -7.02
N ASN A 13 -0.81 -4.41 -7.57
CA ASN A 13 -0.62 -4.14 -9.00
C ASN A 13 -1.04 -5.31 -9.89
N LEU A 14 -0.98 -6.56 -9.40
CA LEU A 14 -1.41 -7.74 -10.16
C LEU A 14 -2.94 -7.90 -10.16
N PHE A 15 -3.60 -7.68 -9.02
CA PHE A 15 -5.06 -7.89 -8.91
C PHE A 15 -5.88 -6.74 -9.48
N HIS A 16 -5.37 -5.51 -9.45
CA HIS A 16 -6.17 -4.36 -9.88
C HIS A 16 -6.59 -4.34 -11.35
N PRO A 17 -5.70 -4.63 -12.33
CA PRO A 17 -6.12 -4.68 -13.72
C PRO A 17 -7.20 -5.73 -13.93
N VAL A 18 -7.12 -6.88 -13.23
CA VAL A 18 -8.13 -7.94 -13.28
C VAL A 18 -9.47 -7.46 -12.74
N ILE A 19 -9.47 -6.75 -11.61
CA ILE A 19 -10.69 -6.17 -11.02
C ILE A 19 -11.30 -5.12 -11.95
N LEU A 20 -10.49 -4.23 -12.53
CA LEU A 20 -10.96 -3.23 -13.48
C LEU A 20 -11.54 -3.88 -14.73
N MET A 21 -10.93 -4.94 -15.25
CA MET A 21 -11.48 -5.67 -16.38
C MET A 21 -12.86 -6.27 -16.08
N ILE A 22 -13.01 -6.94 -14.94
CA ILE A 22 -14.31 -7.51 -14.51
C ILE A 22 -15.36 -6.39 -14.37
N TRP A 23 -14.96 -5.24 -13.84
CA TRP A 23 -15.83 -4.09 -13.68
C TRP A 23 -16.28 -3.51 -15.02
N PHE A 24 -15.39 -3.40 -16.01
CA PHE A 24 -15.70 -2.84 -17.32
C PHE A 24 -16.45 -3.83 -18.24
N ASP A 25 -16.36 -5.14 -18.01
CA ASP A 25 -17.09 -6.17 -18.77
C ASP A 25 -18.49 -6.50 -18.19
N ASP A 26 -19.10 -5.59 -17.42
CA ASP A 26 -20.41 -5.82 -16.76
C ASP A 26 -20.47 -7.17 -15.99
N TRP A 27 -19.38 -7.56 -15.32
CA TRP A 27 -19.21 -8.85 -14.64
C TRP A 27 -19.19 -10.09 -15.54
N GLY A 28 -19.05 -9.90 -16.85
CA GLY A 28 -18.70 -10.95 -17.80
C GLY A 28 -17.28 -11.48 -17.57
N PHE A 29 -17.08 -12.76 -17.91
CA PHE A 29 -15.75 -13.40 -17.95
C PHE A 29 -15.34 -13.68 -19.40
N THR A 30 -15.82 -12.86 -20.35
CA THR A 30 -15.71 -13.11 -21.78
C THR A 30 -14.68 -12.19 -22.42
N PHE A 31 -13.40 -12.48 -22.19
CA PHE A 31 -12.30 -11.66 -22.69
C PHE A 31 -12.04 -11.88 -24.18
N LYS A 32 -12.10 -10.81 -24.97
CA LYS A 32 -11.59 -10.75 -26.34
C LYS A 32 -10.09 -10.45 -26.33
N SER A 33 -9.41 -10.72 -27.44
CA SER A 33 -7.98 -10.39 -27.61
C SER A 33 -7.69 -8.88 -27.49
N GLU A 34 -8.66 -8.04 -27.82
CA GLU A 34 -8.59 -6.58 -27.67
C GLU A 34 -8.57 -6.17 -26.19
N ASP A 35 -9.33 -6.86 -25.34
CA ASP A 35 -9.39 -6.60 -23.90
C ASP A 35 -8.06 -6.91 -23.21
N ILE A 36 -7.33 -7.93 -23.69
CA ILE A 36 -5.99 -8.27 -23.19
C ILE A 36 -5.01 -7.11 -23.40
N SER A 37 -5.08 -6.42 -24.54
CA SER A 37 -4.21 -5.29 -24.83
C SER A 37 -4.51 -4.10 -23.90
N ILE A 38 -5.80 -3.86 -23.62
CA ILE A 38 -6.24 -2.83 -22.68
C ILE A 38 -5.80 -3.19 -21.26
N ALA A 39 -5.94 -4.45 -20.84
CA ALA A 39 -5.51 -4.95 -19.54
C ALA A 39 -4.00 -4.75 -19.31
N LEU A 40 -3.20 -5.10 -20.32
CA LEU A 40 -1.75 -4.95 -20.28
C LEU A 40 -1.36 -3.47 -20.15
N MET A 41 -2.03 -2.60 -20.92
CA MET A 41 -1.83 -1.16 -20.83
C MET A 41 -2.16 -0.63 -19.42
N ILE A 42 -3.31 -1.01 -18.87
CA ILE A 42 -3.74 -0.67 -17.49
C ILE A 42 -2.70 -1.14 -16.47
N PHE A 43 -2.21 -2.38 -16.60
CA PHE A 43 -1.18 -2.93 -15.71
C PHE A 43 0.13 -2.14 -15.78
N ILE A 44 0.60 -1.82 -16.98
CA ILE A 44 1.84 -1.05 -17.17
C ILE A 44 1.70 0.34 -16.55
N TYR A 45 0.58 1.03 -16.76
CA TYR A 45 0.34 2.32 -16.13
C TYR A 45 0.25 2.22 -14.60
N ALA A 46 -0.50 1.24 -14.07
CA ALA A 46 -0.58 1.03 -12.63
C ALA A 46 0.80 0.78 -12.00
N MET A 47 1.64 -0.03 -12.65
CA MET A 47 3.03 -0.28 -12.24
C MET A 47 3.87 1.00 -12.27
N LEU A 48 3.80 1.78 -13.36
CA LEU A 48 4.56 3.00 -13.52
C LEU A 48 4.18 4.06 -12.47
N PHE A 49 2.88 4.24 -12.24
CA PHE A 49 2.36 5.22 -11.28
C PHE A 49 2.53 4.80 -9.83
N SER A 50 2.62 3.51 -9.55
CA SER A 50 2.81 3.00 -8.18
C SER A 50 4.27 2.91 -7.76
N LEU A 51 5.24 2.99 -8.69
CA LEU A 51 6.68 2.99 -8.39
C LEU A 51 7.11 4.17 -7.51
N PRO A 52 6.72 5.44 -7.79
CA PRO A 52 7.03 6.57 -6.91
C PRO A 52 6.47 6.39 -5.50
N SER A 53 5.21 5.91 -5.36
CA SER A 53 4.62 5.58 -4.05
C SER A 53 5.43 4.53 -3.29
N LEU A 54 5.90 3.49 -3.99
CA LEU A 54 6.73 2.44 -3.39
C LEU A 54 8.07 2.99 -2.90
N LEU A 55 8.75 3.78 -3.73
CA LEU A 55 10.03 4.40 -3.39
C LEU A 55 9.90 5.35 -2.20
N LEU A 56 8.83 6.16 -2.18
CA LEU A 56 8.54 7.03 -1.05
C LEU A 56 8.17 6.24 0.22
N GLY A 57 7.46 5.13 0.08
CA GLY A 57 7.19 4.20 1.18
C GLY A 57 8.47 3.62 1.78
N PHE A 58 9.42 3.21 0.95
CA PHE A 58 10.75 2.75 1.40
C PHE A 58 11.60 3.87 2.01
N LEU A 59 11.56 5.07 1.43
CA LEU A 59 12.27 6.21 1.99
C LEU A 59 11.71 6.57 3.38
N THR A 60 10.40 6.55 3.51
CA THR A 60 9.69 6.78 4.78
C THR A 60 10.04 5.70 5.80
N GLU A 61 10.03 4.43 5.41
CA GLU A 61 10.50 3.31 6.22
C GLU A 61 11.91 3.55 6.76
N TYR A 62 12.81 3.89 5.85
CA TYR A 62 14.21 4.10 6.16
C TYR A 62 14.38 5.24 7.16
N ILE A 63 13.73 6.38 6.92
CA ILE A 63 13.79 7.55 7.79
C ILE A 63 13.25 7.19 9.18
N ILE A 64 12.02 6.70 9.28
CA ILE A 64 11.39 6.40 10.58
C ILE A 64 12.21 5.38 11.37
N THR A 65 12.72 4.33 10.71
CA THR A 65 13.53 3.29 11.38
C THR A 65 14.86 3.84 11.92
N LYS A 66 15.44 4.85 11.25
CA LYS A 66 16.72 5.45 11.63
C LYS A 66 16.58 6.58 12.64
N THR A 67 15.49 7.35 12.59
CA THR A 67 15.34 8.57 13.41
C THR A 67 14.51 8.36 14.66
N VAL A 68 13.54 7.44 14.66
CA VAL A 68 12.60 7.27 15.76
C VAL A 68 12.99 6.05 16.58
N ALA A 69 13.64 6.25 17.72
CA ALA A 69 14.10 5.17 18.59
C ALA A 69 12.94 4.44 19.30
N ASP A 70 11.93 5.20 19.72
CA ASP A 70 10.75 4.67 20.41
C ASP A 70 9.84 3.89 19.46
N ILE A 71 9.41 2.71 19.88
CA ILE A 71 8.67 1.78 19.02
C ILE A 71 7.24 2.25 18.75
N THR A 72 6.61 2.88 19.74
CA THR A 72 5.24 3.41 19.65
C THR A 72 5.19 4.60 18.69
N ASN A 73 6.14 5.53 18.81
CA ASN A 73 6.28 6.65 17.88
C ASN A 73 6.62 6.16 16.48
N ARG A 74 7.53 5.20 16.34
CA ARG A 74 7.89 4.61 15.04
C ARG A 74 6.65 4.03 14.35
N TYR A 75 5.78 3.39 15.12
CA TYR A 75 4.51 2.88 14.65
C TYR A 75 3.51 3.99 14.24
N LEU A 76 3.32 5.02 15.08
CA LEU A 76 2.43 6.15 14.76
C LEU A 76 2.87 6.86 13.47
N PHE A 77 4.16 7.14 13.33
CA PHE A 77 4.68 7.71 12.08
C PHE A 77 4.40 6.82 10.88
N TRP A 78 4.49 5.50 11.01
CA TRP A 78 4.11 4.58 9.93
C TRP A 78 2.62 4.64 9.58
N LEU A 79 1.75 4.71 10.60
CA LEU A 79 0.30 4.74 10.41
C LEU A 79 -0.16 6.01 9.69
N PHE A 80 0.46 7.16 9.99
CA PHE A 80 0.04 8.45 9.41
C PHE A 80 0.83 8.84 8.16
N LEU A 81 2.15 8.67 8.18
CA LEU A 81 3.02 9.23 7.15
C LEU A 81 2.93 8.41 5.85
N SER A 82 2.79 7.09 5.92
CA SER A 82 2.67 6.27 4.71
C SER A 82 1.38 6.53 3.92
N PRO A 83 0.17 6.57 4.52
CA PRO A 83 -1.03 6.96 3.80
C PRO A 83 -0.97 8.39 3.26
N LEU A 84 -0.40 9.33 4.04
CA LEU A 84 -0.24 10.71 3.61
C LEU A 84 0.65 10.82 2.37
N VAL A 85 1.76 10.09 2.35
CA VAL A 85 2.71 10.04 1.23
C VAL A 85 2.07 9.40 -0.02
N ALA A 86 1.27 8.36 0.15
CA ALA A 86 0.51 7.77 -0.97
C ALA A 86 -0.51 8.76 -1.56
N LEU A 87 -1.20 9.51 -0.70
CA LEU A 87 -2.13 10.57 -1.11
C LEU A 87 -1.40 11.73 -1.80
N LEU A 88 -0.22 12.12 -1.30
CA LEU A 88 0.57 13.18 -1.91
C LEU A 88 1.08 12.79 -3.30
N ASN A 89 1.49 11.53 -3.49
CA ASN A 89 1.88 11.03 -4.81
C ASN A 89 0.70 11.10 -5.79
N TRP A 90 -0.52 10.87 -5.33
CA TRP A 90 -1.72 11.00 -6.14
C TRP A 90 -1.99 12.43 -6.60
N VAL A 91 -1.84 13.40 -5.69
CA VAL A 91 -1.92 14.83 -6.02
C VAL A 91 -0.82 15.22 -7.02
N LEU A 92 0.39 14.70 -6.83
CA LEU A 92 1.51 14.97 -7.74
C LEU A 92 1.25 14.44 -9.15
N VAL A 93 0.71 13.22 -9.26
CA VAL A 93 0.29 12.64 -10.55
C VAL A 93 -0.80 13.48 -11.20
N ALA A 94 -1.81 13.91 -10.44
CA ALA A 94 -2.87 14.77 -10.97
C ALA A 94 -2.34 16.12 -11.51
N VAL A 95 -1.32 16.69 -10.85
CA VAL A 95 -0.67 17.93 -11.27
C VAL A 95 0.23 17.73 -12.49
N MET A 96 1.00 16.64 -12.57
CA MET A 96 1.90 16.38 -13.70
C MET A 96 1.18 16.22 -15.04
N PHE A 97 -0.09 15.83 -15.02
CA PHE A 97 -0.93 15.69 -16.21
C PHE A 97 -1.84 16.92 -16.43
N ASP A 98 -1.46 18.07 -15.86
CA ASP A 98 -2.06 19.39 -16.10
C ASP A 98 -3.57 19.45 -15.81
N GLY A 99 -4.03 18.72 -14.78
CA GLY A 99 -5.46 18.57 -14.46
C GLY A 99 -6.25 17.76 -15.50
N GLY A 100 -5.58 17.21 -16.52
CA GLY A 100 -6.15 16.39 -17.59
C GLY A 100 -6.39 14.93 -17.21
N VAL A 101 -6.04 14.51 -15.99
CA VAL A 101 -6.36 13.16 -15.50
C VAL A 101 -7.87 13.02 -15.39
N ARG A 102 -8.48 12.29 -16.32
CA ARG A 102 -9.90 11.96 -16.26
C ARG A 102 -10.15 11.06 -15.07
N TRP A 103 -11.34 11.12 -14.47
CA TRP A 103 -11.75 10.25 -13.36
C TRP A 103 -11.47 8.75 -13.61
N MET A 104 -11.45 8.33 -14.88
CA MET A 104 -11.11 6.98 -15.29
C MET A 104 -9.62 6.63 -15.11
N GLU A 105 -8.71 7.58 -15.37
CA GLU A 105 -7.26 7.41 -15.14
C GLU A 105 -6.93 7.46 -13.63
N LEU A 106 -7.75 8.17 -12.87
CA LEU A 106 -7.71 8.21 -11.40
C LEU A 106 -7.90 6.82 -10.77
N SER A 107 -8.71 5.96 -11.41
CA SER A 107 -8.93 4.59 -10.97
C SER A 107 -7.67 3.73 -11.05
N LEU A 108 -6.69 4.10 -11.88
CA LEU A 108 -5.42 3.37 -12.06
C LEU A 108 -4.48 3.54 -10.86
N ALA A 109 -4.66 4.57 -10.04
CA ALA A 109 -3.80 4.85 -8.89
C ALA A 109 -4.29 4.21 -7.57
N ILE A 110 -5.56 3.77 -7.52
CA ILE A 110 -6.19 3.07 -6.39
C ILE A 110 -5.35 1.88 -5.85
N PRO A 111 -4.66 1.07 -6.67
CA PRO A 111 -3.88 -0.09 -6.18
C PRO A 111 -2.73 0.31 -5.30
N SER A 112 -2.07 1.42 -5.66
CA SER A 112 -0.96 1.93 -4.90
C SER A 112 -1.42 2.40 -3.51
N MET A 113 -2.62 3.00 -3.41
CA MET A 113 -3.22 3.39 -2.14
C MET A 113 -3.61 2.17 -1.31
N ILE A 114 -4.29 1.20 -1.91
CA ILE A 114 -4.67 -0.05 -1.24
C ILE A 114 -3.42 -0.78 -0.74
N ALA A 115 -2.37 -0.87 -1.55
CA ALA A 115 -1.12 -1.52 -1.17
C ALA A 115 -0.47 -0.88 0.06
N VAL A 116 -0.39 0.45 0.08
CA VAL A 116 0.22 1.19 1.18
C VAL A 116 -0.63 1.07 2.44
N ILE A 117 -1.96 1.18 2.33
CA ILE A 117 -2.88 1.01 3.46
C ILE A 117 -2.82 -0.41 4.01
N LEU A 118 -2.87 -1.44 3.16
CA LEU A 118 -2.75 -2.83 3.60
C LEU A 118 -1.40 -3.09 4.29
N ALA A 119 -0.31 -2.57 3.72
CA ALA A 119 1.01 -2.72 4.32
C ALA A 119 1.09 -2.07 5.72
N SER A 120 0.46 -0.90 5.90
CA SER A 120 0.32 -0.26 7.21
C SER A 120 -0.53 -1.09 8.18
N LEU A 121 -1.66 -1.65 7.73
CA LEU A 121 -2.55 -2.48 8.56
C LEU A 121 -1.90 -3.80 8.99
N ILE A 122 -1.17 -4.49 8.10
CA ILE A 122 -0.44 -5.73 8.44
C ILE A 122 0.62 -5.45 9.50
N ARG A 123 1.31 -4.31 9.42
CA ARG A 123 2.27 -3.89 10.45
C ARG A 123 1.59 -3.55 11.76
N TYR A 124 0.42 -2.91 11.74
CA TYR A 124 -0.38 -2.67 12.94
C TYR A 124 -0.79 -3.97 13.65
N ALA A 125 -1.32 -4.94 12.90
CA ALA A 125 -1.68 -6.23 13.46
C ALA A 125 -0.46 -6.96 14.08
N SER A 126 0.72 -6.80 13.47
CA SER A 126 1.97 -7.35 14.02
C SER A 126 2.39 -6.65 15.31
N PHE A 127 2.16 -5.34 15.43
CA PHE A 127 2.45 -4.56 16.64
C PHE A 127 1.56 -4.96 17.82
N LEU A 128 0.23 -5.03 17.63
CA LEU A 128 -0.71 -5.46 18.68
C LEU A 128 -0.37 -6.86 19.23
N LYS A 129 0.08 -7.75 18.35
CA LYS A 129 0.52 -9.10 18.74
C LYS A 129 1.80 -9.08 19.59
N GLN A 130 2.73 -8.14 19.33
CA GLN A 130 3.93 -8.00 20.15
C GLN A 130 3.62 -7.41 21.52
N GLU A 131 2.81 -6.35 21.59
CA GLU A 131 2.40 -5.70 22.84
C GLU A 131 1.74 -6.70 23.82
N SER A 132 0.74 -7.44 23.34
CA SER A 132 0.08 -8.51 24.11
C SER A 132 1.00 -9.64 24.59
N THR A 133 2.05 -9.96 23.82
CA THR A 133 3.03 -10.97 24.23
C THR A 133 3.96 -10.43 25.32
N THR A 134 4.35 -9.17 25.24
CA THR A 134 5.18 -8.50 26.25
C THR A 134 4.44 -8.39 27.59
N GLU A 135 3.20 -7.91 27.59
CA GLU A 135 2.37 -7.83 28.81
C GLU A 135 2.21 -9.20 29.48
N LYS A 136 1.96 -10.25 28.70
CA LYS A 136 1.82 -11.61 29.22
C LYS A 136 3.10 -12.10 29.90
N ASN A 137 4.26 -11.85 29.30
CA ASN A 137 5.54 -12.26 29.86
C ASN A 137 5.90 -11.49 31.14
N GLU A 138 5.56 -10.20 31.21
CA GLU A 138 5.74 -9.41 32.43
C GLU A 138 4.88 -9.96 33.57
N HIS A 139 3.62 -10.30 33.29
CA HIS A 139 2.70 -10.86 34.28
C HIS A 139 3.08 -12.28 34.78
N GLU A 140 3.67 -13.12 33.92
CA GLU A 140 4.20 -14.43 34.30
C GLU A 140 5.54 -14.33 35.07
N SER A 141 6.23 -13.21 34.98
CA SER A 141 7.51 -12.97 35.66
C SER A 141 7.38 -12.31 37.05
N GLU A 142 6.18 -11.82 37.41
CA GLU A 142 5.91 -11.37 38.77
C GLU A 142 5.87 -12.58 39.73
N PRO A 143 6.73 -12.63 40.75
CA PRO A 143 6.71 -13.72 41.70
C PRO A 143 5.38 -13.68 42.48
N THR A 144 4.62 -14.77 42.42
CA THR A 144 3.50 -15.02 43.32
C THR A 144 4.01 -15.02 44.76
N LEU A 145 3.83 -13.89 45.44
CA LEU A 145 4.06 -13.70 46.87
C LEU A 145 2.89 -14.25 47.69
#